data_AF-P19136-F1
#
_entry.id   AF-P19136-F1
#
_cell.length_a   1.000
_cell.length_b   1.000
_cell.length_c   1.000
_cell.angle_alpha   90.00
_cell.angle_beta   90.00
_cell.angle_gamma   90.00
#
_symmetry.space_group_name_H-M   'P 1'
#
loop_
_entity.id
_entity.type
_entity.pdbx_description
1 polymer ?
#
loop_
_entity_poly.entity_id
_entity_poly.type
_entity_poly.pdbx_seq_one_letter_code
_entity_poly.pdbx_strand_id
1 'polypeptide(L)'
;MAFGSLLAFVALAAITRAAPTAESAVCPDGTRVTNAACCAFIPLAQDLQETLFQGDCGEDAHEVIRLTFHDAIAISQSLGPQAGGGADGSMLHFPTIEPNFSANSGIDDSVNNLLPFMQKHDTISAADLVQFAGAVALSNCPGAPRLEFMAGRPNTTIPAVEGLIPEPQDSVTKILQRFEDAGNFSPFEVVSLLASHTVARADKVDETIDAAPFDSTPFTFDTQVFLEVLLKGTGFPGSNNNTGEVMSPLPLGSGSDTGEMRLQSDFALARDERTACFWQSFVNEQEFMAASFKAAMAKLAILGHSRSSLIDCSDVVPVPKPAVNKPATFPATKGPKDLDTLTCKALKFPTLTSDPGATETLIPHCSNGGMSCPGVQFDGPA
;
A
#
# COMPACT_ATOMS: atom_id res chain seq x y z
N MET A 1 -11.90 5.59 83.37
CA MET A 1 -11.63 4.51 82.40
C MET A 1 -11.30 5.18 81.08
N ALA A 2 -10.04 5.06 80.64
CA ALA A 2 -9.51 5.71 79.45
C ALA A 2 -9.57 4.73 78.26
N PHE A 3 -10.05 5.18 77.11
CA PHE A 3 -9.72 4.62 75.81
C PHE A 3 -9.73 5.77 74.81
N GLY A 4 -8.53 6.25 74.46
CA GLY A 4 -8.32 7.14 73.32
C GLY A 4 -8.15 6.29 72.06
N SER A 5 -8.96 6.55 71.04
CA SER A 5 -8.82 5.94 69.72
C SER A 5 -7.92 6.83 68.84
N LEU A 6 -6.73 6.32 68.51
CA LEU A 6 -5.87 6.89 67.48
C LEU A 6 -6.40 6.50 66.09
N LEU A 7 -6.73 7.49 65.27
CA LEU A 7 -6.93 7.35 63.82
C LEU A 7 -5.57 7.46 63.13
N ALA A 8 -5.09 6.37 62.53
CA ALA A 8 -3.89 6.37 61.69
C ALA A 8 -4.27 6.79 60.26
N PHE A 9 -3.79 7.96 59.82
CA PHE A 9 -3.82 8.38 58.42
C PHE A 9 -2.74 7.62 57.64
N VAL A 10 -3.15 6.77 56.70
CA VAL A 10 -2.26 6.19 55.69
C VAL A 10 -2.05 7.22 54.59
N ALA A 11 -0.84 7.79 54.51
CA ALA A 11 -0.43 8.62 53.38
C ALA A 11 -0.06 7.72 52.20
N LEU A 12 -0.88 7.73 51.15
CA LEU A 12 -0.58 7.06 49.89
C LEU A 12 0.39 7.95 49.10
N ALA A 13 1.67 7.59 49.07
CA ALA A 13 2.66 8.25 48.23
C ALA A 13 2.45 7.80 46.77
N ALA A 14 1.87 8.68 45.94
CA ALA A 14 1.83 8.50 44.50
C ALA A 14 3.24 8.75 43.94
N ILE A 15 3.95 7.68 43.58
CA ILE A 15 5.21 7.78 42.85
C ILE A 15 4.86 8.02 41.38
N THR A 16 4.83 9.27 40.96
CA THR A 16 4.82 9.63 39.53
C THR A 16 6.20 9.33 38.95
N ARG A 17 6.36 8.15 38.33
CA ARG A 17 7.50 7.91 37.43
C ARG A 17 7.27 8.75 36.19
N ALA A 18 7.99 9.86 36.06
CA ALA A 18 8.16 10.51 34.77
C ALA A 18 8.76 9.47 33.82
N ALA A 19 8.06 9.14 32.74
CA ALA A 19 8.65 8.37 31.66
C ALA A 19 9.90 9.14 31.17
N PRO A 20 11.03 8.45 30.91
CA PRO A 20 12.16 9.12 30.29
C PRO A 20 11.65 9.76 29.01
N THR A 21 11.77 11.09 28.90
CA THR A 21 11.58 11.80 27.64
C THR A 21 12.50 11.11 26.64
N ALA A 22 11.93 10.47 25.61
CA ALA A 22 12.71 9.92 24.52
C ALA A 22 13.74 10.99 24.10
N GLU A 23 15.02 10.66 24.20
CA GLU A 23 16.10 11.61 23.93
C GLU A 23 16.00 12.03 22.47
N SER A 24 15.38 13.19 22.22
CA SER A 24 15.34 13.77 20.89
C SER A 24 16.77 13.99 20.41
N ALA A 25 17.14 13.42 19.27
CA ALA A 25 18.42 13.67 18.63
C ALA A 25 18.32 14.86 17.67
N VAL A 26 19.47 15.43 17.29
CA VAL A 26 19.58 16.45 16.25
C VAL A 26 20.47 15.87 15.16
N CYS A 27 19.94 15.75 13.95
CA CYS A 27 20.64 15.23 12.79
C CYS A 27 21.65 16.25 12.23
N PRO A 28 22.59 15.84 11.36
CA PRO A 28 23.60 16.75 10.79
C PRO A 28 23.02 17.96 10.03
N ASP A 29 21.82 17.85 9.48
CA ASP A 29 21.08 18.93 8.80
C ASP A 29 20.35 19.89 9.77
N GLY A 30 20.36 19.60 11.07
CA GLY A 30 19.68 20.34 12.12
C GLY A 30 18.26 19.85 12.44
N THR A 31 17.75 18.83 11.74
CA THR A 31 16.42 18.26 12.00
C THR A 31 16.40 17.53 13.34
N ARG A 32 15.36 17.79 14.15
CA ARG A 32 15.14 17.08 15.42
C ARG A 32 14.33 15.82 15.15
N VAL A 33 14.83 14.68 15.64
CA VAL A 33 14.20 13.37 15.48
C VAL A 33 14.05 12.63 16.81
N THR A 34 13.20 11.61 16.85
CA THR A 34 12.93 10.74 18.01
C THR A 34 14.14 9.92 18.43
N ASN A 35 14.97 9.49 17.49
CA ASN A 35 16.16 8.67 17.74
C ASN A 35 17.26 8.99 16.72
N ALA A 36 18.53 9.03 17.15
CA ALA A 36 19.66 9.31 16.26
C ALA A 36 19.79 8.33 15.08
N ALA A 37 19.34 7.09 15.24
CA ALA A 37 19.30 6.09 14.15
C ALA A 37 18.37 6.52 12.99
N CYS A 38 17.39 7.38 13.25
CA CYS A 38 16.46 7.87 12.23
C CYS A 38 17.11 8.90 11.27
N CYS A 39 18.26 9.49 11.63
CA CYS A 39 18.88 10.57 10.86
C CYS A 39 19.31 10.16 9.44
N ALA A 40 19.68 8.89 9.23
CA ALA A 40 20.09 8.40 7.92
C ALA A 40 18.93 8.38 6.90
N PHE A 41 17.68 8.31 7.38
CA PHE A 41 16.51 8.26 6.52
C PHE A 41 16.12 9.63 5.91
N ILE A 42 16.59 10.74 6.49
CA ILE A 42 16.35 12.09 5.95
C ILE A 42 17.02 12.28 4.58
N PRO A 43 18.35 12.08 4.42
CA PRO A 43 18.98 12.19 3.11
C PRO A 43 18.51 11.09 2.15
N LEU A 44 18.11 9.91 2.64
CA LEU A 44 17.48 8.88 1.79
C LEU A 44 16.15 9.36 1.22
N ALA A 45 15.26 9.95 2.03
CA ALA A 45 13.98 10.48 1.55
C ALA A 45 14.18 11.59 0.50
N GLN A 46 15.17 12.47 0.70
CA GLN A 46 15.52 13.52 -0.26
C GLN A 46 15.99 12.91 -1.59
N ASP A 47 16.90 11.94 -1.53
CA ASP A 47 17.44 11.27 -2.71
C ASP A 47 16.37 10.48 -3.48
N LEU A 48 15.49 9.76 -2.77
CA LEU A 48 14.35 9.07 -3.39
C LEU A 48 13.41 10.05 -4.09
N GLN A 49 13.11 11.19 -3.46
CA GLN A 49 12.25 12.21 -4.06
C GLN A 49 12.91 12.90 -5.24
N GLU A 50 14.20 13.22 -5.19
CA GLU A 50 14.89 13.92 -6.28
C GLU A 50 15.18 13.00 -7.47
N THR A 51 15.61 11.78 -7.18
CA THR A 51 16.14 10.85 -8.19
C THR A 51 15.06 9.93 -8.74
N LEU A 52 14.07 9.50 -7.94
CA LEU A 52 13.11 8.47 -8.36
C LEU A 52 11.68 8.99 -8.47
N PHE A 53 11.12 9.58 -7.41
CA PHE A 53 9.68 9.90 -7.40
C PHE A 53 9.31 11.30 -7.92
N GLN A 54 10.25 12.24 -7.94
CA GLN A 54 10.06 13.66 -8.29
C GLN A 54 8.89 14.35 -7.58
N GLY A 55 8.57 13.92 -6.34
CA GLY A 55 7.43 14.43 -5.59
C GLY A 55 6.09 14.03 -6.17
N ASP A 56 6.02 13.04 -7.06
CA ASP A 56 4.83 12.58 -7.75
C ASP A 56 4.34 11.23 -7.22
N CYS A 57 3.02 11.01 -7.32
CA CYS A 57 2.41 9.70 -7.15
C CYS A 57 2.23 9.13 -8.56
N GLY A 58 3.36 8.79 -9.19
CA GLY A 58 3.42 8.28 -10.56
C GLY A 58 3.90 6.84 -10.60
N GLU A 59 4.37 6.40 -11.77
CA GLU A 59 4.75 5.01 -12.03
C GLU A 59 5.76 4.46 -11.02
N ASP A 60 6.92 5.12 -10.89
CA ASP A 60 7.98 4.65 -9.98
C ASP A 60 7.51 4.60 -8.51
N ALA A 61 6.58 5.48 -8.13
CA ALA A 61 5.96 5.46 -6.80
C ALA A 61 5.04 4.24 -6.63
N HIS A 62 4.20 3.94 -7.64
CA HIS A 62 3.29 2.79 -7.61
C HIS A 62 4.05 1.47 -7.51
N GLU A 63 5.10 1.31 -8.32
CA GLU A 63 5.90 0.09 -8.35
C GLU A 63 6.67 -0.13 -7.04
N VAL A 64 7.19 0.93 -6.41
CA VAL A 64 7.81 0.82 -5.08
C VAL A 64 6.78 0.50 -3.99
N ILE A 65 5.55 1.04 -4.08
CA ILE A 65 4.47 0.67 -3.15
C ILE A 65 4.14 -0.82 -3.28
N ARG A 66 4.02 -1.32 -4.52
CA ARG A 66 3.84 -2.74 -4.82
C ARG A 66 4.98 -3.59 -4.24
N LEU A 67 6.22 -3.16 -4.40
CA LEU A 67 7.40 -3.86 -3.85
C LEU A 67 7.31 -4.05 -2.33
N THR A 68 6.81 -3.07 -1.58
CA THR A 68 6.65 -3.22 -0.13
C THR A 68 5.72 -4.37 0.26
N PHE A 69 4.69 -4.63 -0.55
CA PHE A 69 3.79 -5.76 -0.33
C PHE A 69 4.46 -7.07 -0.74
N HIS A 70 5.09 -7.11 -1.91
CA HIS A 70 5.71 -8.32 -2.46
C HIS A 70 6.87 -8.83 -1.59
N ASP A 71 7.69 -7.92 -1.05
CA ASP A 71 8.70 -8.25 -0.03
C ASP A 71 8.02 -8.77 1.24
N ALA A 72 7.15 -7.94 1.84
CA ALA A 72 6.60 -8.24 3.16
C ALA A 72 5.77 -9.52 3.26
N ILE A 73 4.94 -9.82 2.25
CA ILE A 73 3.99 -10.94 2.30
C ILE A 73 4.66 -12.31 2.08
N ALA A 74 5.92 -12.32 1.61
CA ALA A 74 6.72 -13.52 1.35
C ALA A 74 7.28 -14.15 2.64
N ILE A 75 6.38 -14.51 3.55
CA ILE A 75 6.63 -15.23 4.82
C ILE A 75 5.55 -16.29 4.99
N SER A 76 5.78 -17.38 5.73
CA SER A 76 4.72 -18.36 6.01
C SER A 76 4.84 -18.93 7.42
N GLN A 77 3.77 -18.81 8.21
CA GLN A 77 3.70 -19.44 9.54
C GLN A 77 3.67 -20.97 9.45
N SER A 78 2.96 -21.52 8.46
CA SER A 78 2.80 -22.98 8.29
C SER A 78 4.02 -23.66 7.68
N LEU A 79 4.75 -23.01 6.77
CA LEU A 79 5.98 -23.54 6.19
C LEU A 79 7.23 -23.22 7.04
N GLY A 80 7.15 -22.22 7.91
CA GLY A 80 8.22 -21.82 8.82
C GLY A 80 9.27 -20.90 8.17
N PRO A 81 10.31 -20.50 8.93
CA PRO A 81 11.24 -19.43 8.53
C PRO A 81 12.08 -19.71 7.28
N GLN A 82 12.11 -20.96 6.79
CA GLN A 82 12.83 -21.32 5.56
C GLN A 82 12.04 -21.01 4.29
N ALA A 83 10.76 -20.65 4.42
CA ALA A 83 9.93 -20.26 3.29
C ALA A 83 10.13 -18.80 2.86
N GLY A 84 10.62 -17.94 3.75
CA GLY A 84 10.81 -16.51 3.51
C GLY A 84 10.71 -15.72 4.81
N GLY A 85 11.39 -14.58 4.89
CA GLY A 85 11.54 -13.80 6.12
C GLY A 85 10.57 -12.62 6.24
N GLY A 86 9.70 -12.39 5.25
CA GLY A 86 8.71 -11.30 5.28
C GLY A 86 9.33 -9.98 4.84
N ALA A 87 9.09 -8.89 5.58
CA ALA A 87 9.64 -7.58 5.21
C ALA A 87 11.14 -7.56 5.52
N ASP A 88 11.97 -8.16 4.67
CA ASP A 88 13.38 -8.46 4.95
C ASP A 88 14.33 -8.04 3.81
N GLY A 89 13.80 -7.40 2.77
CA GLY A 89 14.56 -6.94 1.61
C GLY A 89 15.11 -8.09 0.75
N SER A 90 14.55 -9.29 0.84
CA SER A 90 14.98 -10.45 0.05
C SER A 90 14.90 -10.18 -1.44
N MET A 91 13.93 -9.39 -1.88
CA MET A 91 13.80 -8.92 -3.27
C MET A 91 15.04 -8.18 -3.77
N LEU A 92 15.70 -7.37 -2.91
CA LEU A 92 16.92 -6.63 -3.25
C LEU A 92 18.19 -7.46 -3.05
N HIS A 93 18.22 -8.35 -2.05
CA HIS A 93 19.37 -9.21 -1.78
C HIS A 93 19.50 -10.35 -2.80
N PHE A 94 18.38 -10.85 -3.32
CA PHE A 94 18.29 -11.97 -4.26
C PHE A 94 17.53 -11.58 -5.54
N PRO A 95 17.99 -10.54 -6.26
CA PRO A 95 17.24 -9.95 -7.38
C PRO A 95 17.00 -10.94 -8.52
N THR A 96 17.85 -11.96 -8.67
CA THR A 96 17.72 -12.99 -9.73
C THR A 96 16.86 -14.19 -9.32
N ILE A 97 16.16 -14.15 -8.18
CA ILE A 97 15.34 -15.26 -7.67
C ILE A 97 13.86 -14.87 -7.63
N GLU A 98 13.45 -14.11 -6.60
CA GLU A 98 12.03 -13.83 -6.38
C GLU A 98 11.41 -12.96 -7.48
N PRO A 99 12.08 -11.90 -7.99
CA PRO A 99 11.56 -11.13 -9.13
C PRO A 99 11.26 -11.96 -10.38
N ASN A 100 11.89 -13.14 -10.51
CA ASN A 100 11.71 -14.04 -11.65
C ASN A 100 10.58 -15.08 -11.44
N PHE A 101 9.88 -15.07 -10.30
CA PHE A 101 8.65 -15.85 -10.12
C PHE A 101 7.49 -15.24 -10.92
N SER A 102 6.59 -16.06 -11.44
CA SER A 102 5.50 -15.56 -12.31
C SER A 102 4.60 -14.53 -11.65
N ALA A 103 4.29 -14.71 -10.35
CA ALA A 103 3.48 -13.79 -9.57
C ALA A 103 4.16 -12.44 -9.29
N ASN A 104 5.48 -12.36 -9.49
CA ASN A 104 6.30 -11.16 -9.32
C ASN A 104 6.58 -10.45 -10.65
N SER A 105 5.96 -10.86 -11.75
CA SER A 105 6.15 -10.21 -13.05
C SER A 105 6.00 -8.68 -12.96
N GLY A 106 7.02 -7.95 -13.45
CA GLY A 106 7.13 -6.49 -13.41
C GLY A 106 7.75 -5.90 -12.13
N ILE A 107 8.02 -6.70 -11.09
CA ILE A 107 8.62 -6.18 -9.85
C ILE A 107 10.11 -5.82 -10.02
N ASP A 108 10.75 -6.36 -11.06
CA ASP A 108 12.14 -6.11 -11.45
C ASP A 108 12.43 -4.61 -11.59
N ASP A 109 11.48 -3.82 -12.10
CA ASP A 109 11.63 -2.37 -12.24
C ASP A 109 11.85 -1.68 -10.89
N SER A 110 10.98 -1.95 -9.91
CA SER A 110 11.12 -1.41 -8.54
C SER A 110 12.40 -1.89 -7.84
N VAL A 111 12.80 -3.15 -8.04
CA VAL A 111 14.02 -3.72 -7.45
C VAL A 111 15.24 -3.03 -8.02
N ASN A 112 15.34 -2.95 -9.35
CA ASN A 112 16.44 -2.31 -10.05
C ASN A 112 16.53 -0.81 -9.69
N ASN A 113 15.39 -0.15 -9.47
CA ASN A 113 15.36 1.23 -9.04
C ASN A 113 15.85 1.46 -7.61
N LEU A 114 15.62 0.52 -6.68
CA LEU A 114 16.08 0.68 -5.28
C LEU A 114 17.52 0.21 -5.03
N LEU A 115 18.07 -0.67 -5.86
CA LEU A 115 19.43 -1.19 -5.69
C LEU A 115 20.54 -0.11 -5.60
N PRO A 116 20.53 0.96 -6.43
CA PRO A 116 21.49 2.06 -6.28
C PRO A 116 21.40 2.77 -4.91
N PHE A 117 20.19 2.91 -4.35
CA PHE A 117 20.00 3.52 -3.03
C PHE A 117 20.52 2.62 -1.91
N MET A 118 20.34 1.30 -2.03
CA MET A 118 20.91 0.32 -1.09
C MET A 118 22.44 0.41 -1.04
N GLN A 119 23.09 0.63 -2.18
CA GLN A 119 24.55 0.78 -2.25
C GLN A 119 25.03 2.14 -1.73
N LYS A 120 24.28 3.21 -1.99
CA LYS A 120 24.64 4.59 -1.63
C LYS A 120 24.37 4.91 -0.15
N HIS A 121 23.24 4.44 0.38
CA HIS A 121 22.81 4.66 1.77
C HIS A 121 23.10 3.42 2.63
N ASP A 122 24.35 2.97 2.60
CA ASP A 122 24.84 1.66 3.11
C ASP A 122 24.70 1.41 4.63
N THR A 123 24.27 2.42 5.38
CA THR A 123 23.91 2.30 6.81
C THR A 123 22.48 1.81 7.05
N ILE A 124 21.65 1.77 6.00
CA ILE A 124 20.25 1.34 6.02
C ILE A 124 20.17 -0.06 5.40
N SER A 125 19.47 -0.99 6.04
CA SER A 125 19.28 -2.33 5.49
C SER A 125 18.36 -2.31 4.27
N ALA A 126 18.48 -3.30 3.40
CA ALA A 126 17.58 -3.49 2.25
C ALA A 126 16.10 -3.48 2.67
N ALA A 127 15.79 -4.17 3.78
CA ALA A 127 14.45 -4.26 4.34
C ALA A 127 13.91 -2.90 4.81
N ASP A 128 14.74 -2.12 5.52
CA ASP A 128 14.36 -0.78 5.95
C ASP A 128 14.21 0.16 4.75
N LEU A 129 15.06 0.02 3.72
CA LEU A 129 14.97 0.78 2.47
C LEU A 129 13.64 0.53 1.75
N VAL A 130 13.25 -0.73 1.54
CA VAL A 130 11.98 -1.08 0.85
C VAL A 130 10.80 -0.44 1.58
N GLN A 131 10.67 -0.70 2.88
CA GLN A 131 9.53 -0.18 3.65
C GLN A 131 9.53 1.35 3.76
N PHE A 132 10.70 1.98 3.87
CA PHE A 132 10.80 3.43 3.90
C PHE A 132 10.47 4.06 2.54
N ALA A 133 10.96 3.47 1.45
CA ALA A 133 10.72 3.96 0.10
C ALA A 133 9.22 3.93 -0.25
N GLY A 134 8.49 2.87 0.12
CA GLY A 134 7.03 2.83 -0.04
C GLY A 134 6.30 3.87 0.79
N ALA A 135 6.76 4.16 2.02
CA ALA A 135 6.19 5.22 2.85
C ALA A 135 6.44 6.62 2.24
N VAL A 136 7.61 6.86 1.65
CA VAL A 136 7.94 8.08 0.91
C VAL A 136 7.08 8.18 -0.36
N ALA A 137 6.97 7.11 -1.14
CA ALA A 137 6.15 7.06 -2.36
C ALA A 137 4.68 7.39 -2.05
N LEU A 138 4.07 6.71 -1.07
CA LEU A 138 2.69 6.99 -0.63
C LEU A 138 2.50 8.44 -0.17
N SER A 139 3.51 9.07 0.44
CA SER A 139 3.40 10.46 0.86
C SER A 139 3.17 11.44 -0.30
N ASN A 140 3.50 11.04 -1.54
CA ASN A 140 3.24 11.83 -2.72
C ASN A 140 1.81 11.72 -3.24
N CYS A 141 1.02 10.76 -2.75
CA CYS A 141 -0.34 10.48 -3.19
C CYS A 141 -1.35 11.29 -2.35
N PRO A 142 -2.06 12.28 -2.93
CA PRO A 142 -3.01 13.10 -2.19
C PRO A 142 -4.07 12.26 -1.47
N GLY A 143 -4.17 12.40 -0.16
CA GLY A 143 -5.11 11.66 0.68
C GLY A 143 -4.54 10.43 1.38
N ALA A 144 -3.30 10.04 1.07
CA ALA A 144 -2.65 8.93 1.72
C ALA A 144 -2.34 9.23 3.19
N PRO A 145 -2.35 8.21 4.06
CA PRO A 145 -1.91 8.37 5.43
C PRO A 145 -0.38 8.52 5.52
N ARG A 146 0.09 9.25 6.53
CA ARG A 146 1.51 9.15 6.94
C ARG A 146 1.71 7.80 7.62
N LEU A 147 2.36 6.87 6.93
CA LEU A 147 2.61 5.53 7.46
C LEU A 147 3.48 5.57 8.72
N GLU A 148 3.29 4.57 9.57
CA GLU A 148 4.26 4.29 10.62
C GLU A 148 5.51 3.68 9.98
N PHE A 149 6.69 4.13 10.40
CA PHE A 149 7.95 3.57 9.95
C PHE A 149 8.80 3.13 11.14
N MET A 150 8.87 1.82 11.32
CA MET A 150 9.76 1.18 12.29
C MET A 150 11.05 0.77 11.57
N ALA A 151 12.22 1.13 12.08
CA ALA A 151 13.54 0.83 11.52
C ALA A 151 14.33 -0.17 12.39
N GLY A 152 15.37 -0.78 11.83
CA GLY A 152 16.27 -1.70 12.51
C GLY A 152 16.17 -3.16 12.04
N ARG A 153 15.57 -3.42 10.88
CA ARG A 153 15.55 -4.77 10.31
C ARG A 153 16.97 -5.21 9.93
N PRO A 154 17.37 -6.47 10.17
CA PRO A 154 18.69 -6.97 9.78
C PRO A 154 18.96 -6.84 8.28
N ASN A 155 20.21 -6.64 7.89
CA ASN A 155 20.61 -6.60 6.47
C ASN A 155 21.06 -7.97 5.93
N THR A 156 20.52 -9.04 6.47
CA THR A 156 20.84 -10.43 6.10
C THR A 156 19.58 -11.26 6.15
N THR A 157 19.27 -11.97 5.05
CA THR A 157 18.11 -12.86 4.96
C THR A 157 18.36 -14.00 3.94
N ILE A 158 17.31 -14.72 3.56
CA ILE A 158 17.26 -15.78 2.53
C ILE A 158 16.23 -15.39 1.45
N PRO A 159 16.32 -15.90 0.21
CA PRO A 159 15.24 -15.72 -0.75
C PRO A 159 13.99 -16.47 -0.27
N ALA A 160 12.81 -15.91 -0.51
CA ALA A 160 11.57 -16.62 -0.28
C ALA A 160 11.32 -17.71 -1.35
N VAL A 161 10.47 -18.68 -1.01
CA VAL A 161 9.99 -19.70 -1.97
C VAL A 161 8.87 -19.14 -2.84
N GLU A 162 8.69 -19.73 -4.01
CA GLU A 162 7.58 -19.39 -4.90
C GLU A 162 6.21 -19.76 -4.30
N GLY A 163 5.15 -19.07 -4.74
CA GLY A 163 3.76 -19.33 -4.34
C GLY A 163 3.30 -18.60 -3.08
N LEU A 164 4.10 -17.65 -2.57
CA LEU A 164 3.75 -16.85 -1.40
C LEU A 164 3.03 -15.54 -1.73
N ILE A 165 3.03 -15.12 -2.99
CA ILE A 165 2.39 -13.89 -3.46
C ILE A 165 0.97 -14.23 -3.95
N PRO A 166 -0.08 -13.54 -3.47
CA PRO A 166 -1.43 -13.68 -4.04
C PRO A 166 -1.46 -13.27 -5.51
N GLU A 167 -2.21 -14.02 -6.33
CA GLU A 167 -2.37 -13.73 -7.76
C GLU A 167 -3.81 -13.28 -8.08
N PRO A 168 -4.03 -12.46 -9.12
CA PRO A 168 -5.35 -11.90 -9.42
C PRO A 168 -6.41 -12.97 -9.76
N GLN A 169 -6.01 -14.14 -10.25
CA GLN A 169 -6.90 -15.27 -10.50
C GLN A 169 -7.30 -16.08 -9.26
N ASP A 170 -6.71 -15.79 -8.09
CA ASP A 170 -6.97 -16.56 -6.89
C ASP A 170 -8.40 -16.39 -6.37
N SER A 171 -8.93 -17.46 -5.77
CA SER A 171 -10.21 -17.39 -5.06
C SER A 171 -10.06 -16.59 -3.77
N VAL A 172 -11.15 -15.94 -3.32
CA VAL A 172 -11.19 -15.24 -2.03
C VAL A 172 -10.75 -16.13 -0.87
N THR A 173 -11.09 -17.42 -0.88
CA THR A 173 -10.62 -18.36 0.16
C THR A 173 -9.11 -18.52 0.17
N LYS A 174 -8.48 -18.67 -1.01
CA LYS A 174 -7.01 -18.78 -1.12
C LYS A 174 -6.33 -17.49 -0.69
N ILE A 175 -6.83 -16.33 -1.12
CA ILE A 175 -6.30 -15.02 -0.73
C ILE A 175 -6.37 -14.85 0.78
N LEU A 176 -7.55 -15.02 1.39
CA LEU A 176 -7.72 -14.85 2.84
C LEU A 176 -6.85 -15.83 3.64
N GLN A 177 -6.71 -17.08 3.20
CA GLN A 177 -5.81 -18.05 3.83
C GLN A 177 -4.34 -17.66 3.69
N ARG A 178 -3.92 -17.11 2.54
CA ARG A 178 -2.55 -16.65 2.30
C ARG A 178 -2.18 -15.51 3.25
N PHE A 179 -3.08 -14.56 3.42
CA PHE A 179 -2.93 -13.44 4.36
C PHE A 179 -2.99 -13.90 5.83
N GLU A 180 -3.86 -14.83 6.17
CA GLU A 180 -3.89 -15.45 7.51
C GLU A 180 -2.55 -16.15 7.82
N ASP A 181 -2.03 -16.96 6.90
CA ASP A 181 -0.77 -17.67 7.06
C ASP A 181 0.45 -16.72 7.14
N ALA A 182 0.44 -15.60 6.40
CA ALA A 182 1.55 -14.64 6.43
C ALA A 182 1.68 -13.94 7.79
N GLY A 183 0.58 -13.46 8.36
CA GLY A 183 0.62 -12.57 9.52
C GLY A 183 -0.66 -12.51 10.35
N ASN A 184 -1.54 -13.50 10.22
CA ASN A 184 -2.87 -13.52 10.84
C ASN A 184 -3.69 -12.28 10.48
N PHE A 185 -3.66 -11.86 9.20
CA PHE A 185 -4.49 -10.74 8.73
C PHE A 185 -5.96 -11.14 8.68
N SER A 186 -6.82 -10.31 9.24
CA SER A 186 -8.26 -10.46 9.13
C SER A 186 -8.74 -10.06 7.73
N PRO A 187 -9.90 -10.53 7.26
CA PRO A 187 -10.48 -10.10 5.98
C PRO A 187 -10.66 -8.58 5.87
N PHE A 188 -10.90 -7.89 6.99
CA PHE A 188 -10.94 -6.43 7.03
C PHE A 188 -9.56 -5.81 6.74
N GLU A 189 -8.48 -6.33 7.33
CA GLU A 189 -7.12 -5.85 7.05
C GLU A 189 -6.72 -6.15 5.59
N VAL A 190 -7.14 -7.28 5.01
CA VAL A 190 -6.90 -7.59 3.58
C VAL A 190 -7.54 -6.54 2.68
N VAL A 191 -8.84 -6.26 2.88
CA VAL A 191 -9.54 -5.21 2.11
C VAL A 191 -8.95 -3.83 2.38
N SER A 192 -8.48 -3.58 3.62
CA SER A 192 -7.82 -2.32 3.96
C SER A 192 -6.52 -2.13 3.18
N LEU A 193 -5.70 -3.18 3.03
CA LEU A 193 -4.46 -3.14 2.24
C LEU A 193 -4.71 -2.91 0.75
N LEU A 194 -5.82 -3.43 0.21
CA LEU A 194 -6.22 -3.19 -1.18
C LEU A 194 -6.62 -1.74 -1.47
N ALA A 195 -6.67 -0.86 -0.47
CA ALA A 195 -6.70 0.57 -0.73
C ALA A 195 -5.46 1.04 -1.52
N SER A 196 -4.35 0.28 -1.54
CA SER A 196 -3.23 0.57 -2.46
C SER A 196 -3.64 0.54 -3.94
N HIS A 197 -4.68 -0.20 -4.31
CA HIS A 197 -5.14 -0.27 -5.70
C HIS A 197 -5.79 1.03 -6.21
N THR A 198 -6.04 2.02 -5.34
CA THR A 198 -6.43 3.36 -5.79
C THR A 198 -5.26 4.17 -6.38
N VAL A 199 -4.02 3.72 -6.14
CA VAL A 199 -2.78 4.32 -6.69
C VAL A 199 -1.95 3.23 -7.39
N ALA A 200 -2.60 2.52 -8.31
CA ALA A 200 -2.01 1.36 -8.96
C ALA A 200 -2.49 1.20 -10.41
N ARG A 201 -1.64 0.52 -11.19
CA ARG A 201 -1.86 0.18 -12.59
C ARG A 201 -1.32 -1.23 -12.87
N ALA A 202 -1.64 -1.79 -14.03
CA ALA A 202 -1.13 -3.08 -14.48
C ALA A 202 -0.45 -2.98 -15.86
N ASP A 203 0.76 -3.54 -15.94
CA ASP A 203 1.57 -3.59 -17.16
C ASP A 203 1.76 -5.01 -17.70
N LYS A 204 1.45 -6.04 -16.89
CA LYS A 204 1.78 -7.45 -17.20
C LYS A 204 0.58 -8.37 -17.26
N VAL A 205 -0.62 -7.90 -16.90
CA VAL A 205 -1.85 -8.72 -16.96
C VAL A 205 -2.31 -8.88 -18.41
N ASP A 206 -2.29 -7.80 -19.18
CA ASP A 206 -2.53 -7.80 -20.61
C ASP A 206 -1.26 -7.34 -21.35
N GLU A 207 -0.64 -8.23 -22.12
CA GLU A 207 0.62 -7.93 -22.83
C GLU A 207 0.47 -6.96 -24.02
N THR A 208 -0.75 -6.51 -24.34
CA THR A 208 -1.04 -5.60 -25.46
C THR A 208 -1.14 -4.13 -25.07
N ILE A 209 -1.24 -3.83 -23.78
CA ILE A 209 -1.38 -2.50 -23.20
C ILE A 209 -0.49 -2.38 -21.96
N ASP A 210 -0.13 -1.15 -21.60
CA ASP A 210 0.59 -0.83 -20.37
C ASP A 210 -0.23 0.14 -19.51
N ALA A 211 0.19 0.29 -18.26
CA ALA A 211 -0.31 1.29 -17.33
C ALA A 211 -1.85 1.33 -17.22
N ALA A 212 -2.52 0.16 -17.26
CA ALA A 212 -3.97 0.09 -17.13
C ALA A 212 -4.38 0.32 -15.66
N PRO A 213 -5.01 1.45 -15.31
CA PRO A 213 -5.27 1.79 -13.91
C PRO A 213 -6.42 0.96 -13.33
N PHE A 214 -6.41 0.74 -12.01
CA PHE A 214 -7.49 -0.01 -11.33
C PHE A 214 -8.67 0.87 -10.88
N ASP A 215 -8.51 2.19 -10.98
CA ASP A 215 -9.59 3.16 -10.86
C ASP A 215 -9.35 4.39 -11.77
N SER A 216 -10.29 5.32 -11.79
CA SER A 216 -10.22 6.52 -12.63
C SER A 216 -9.31 7.63 -12.10
N THR A 217 -8.68 7.44 -10.95
CA THR A 217 -7.87 8.42 -10.24
C THR A 217 -6.54 7.84 -9.74
N PRO A 218 -5.73 7.15 -10.59
CA PRO A 218 -4.59 6.34 -10.15
C PRO A 218 -3.44 7.13 -9.50
N PHE A 219 -3.54 8.45 -9.42
CA PHE A 219 -2.54 9.33 -8.79
C PHE A 219 -3.05 9.97 -7.49
N THR A 220 -4.25 9.59 -7.02
CA THR A 220 -4.93 10.13 -5.84
C THR A 220 -5.28 8.98 -4.92
N PHE A 221 -4.87 9.06 -3.65
CA PHE A 221 -5.21 8.04 -2.66
C PHE A 221 -6.64 8.26 -2.14
N ASP A 222 -7.64 7.89 -2.93
CA ASP A 222 -9.06 8.07 -2.62
C ASP A 222 -9.84 6.74 -2.61
N THR A 223 -11.17 6.83 -2.63
CA THR A 223 -12.06 5.67 -2.47
C THR A 223 -12.64 5.18 -3.81
N GLN A 224 -12.19 5.70 -4.95
CA GLN A 224 -12.77 5.41 -6.26
C GLN A 224 -12.67 3.93 -6.63
N VAL A 225 -11.53 3.27 -6.38
CA VAL A 225 -11.42 1.81 -6.60
C VAL A 225 -12.54 1.01 -5.91
N PHE A 226 -12.91 1.37 -4.67
CA PHE A 226 -13.97 0.68 -3.93
C PHE A 226 -15.35 0.90 -4.55
N LEU A 227 -15.59 2.06 -5.17
CA LEU A 227 -16.79 2.37 -5.91
C LEU A 227 -16.83 1.68 -7.27
N GLU A 228 -15.75 1.80 -8.04
CA GLU A 228 -15.67 1.45 -9.46
C GLU A 228 -15.69 -0.06 -9.67
N VAL A 229 -15.04 -0.84 -8.80
CA VAL A 229 -15.11 -2.31 -8.81
C VAL A 229 -16.54 -2.84 -8.57
N LEU A 230 -17.40 -2.07 -7.89
CA LEU A 230 -18.81 -2.43 -7.68
C LEU A 230 -19.70 -2.13 -8.90
N LEU A 231 -19.20 -1.42 -9.91
CA LEU A 231 -19.96 -1.12 -11.13
C LEU A 231 -20.02 -2.35 -12.06
N LYS A 232 -21.04 -2.38 -12.91
CA LYS A 232 -21.17 -3.40 -13.95
C LYS A 232 -20.07 -3.23 -15.00
N GLY A 233 -19.32 -4.32 -15.26
CA GLY A 233 -18.34 -4.36 -16.33
C GLY A 233 -18.99 -4.26 -17.71
N THR A 234 -18.39 -3.48 -18.61
CA THR A 234 -18.89 -3.19 -19.96
C THR A 234 -17.93 -3.58 -21.08
N GLY A 235 -16.65 -3.83 -20.78
CA GLY A 235 -15.65 -4.25 -21.76
C GLY A 235 -14.30 -4.56 -21.10
N PHE A 236 -13.24 -4.66 -21.90
CA PHE A 236 -11.86 -4.80 -21.47
C PHE A 236 -11.04 -3.65 -22.09
N PRO A 237 -10.07 -3.05 -21.37
CA PRO A 237 -9.23 -1.98 -21.93
C PRO A 237 -8.30 -2.46 -23.04
N GLY A 238 -7.97 -3.75 -23.05
CA GLY A 238 -7.17 -4.42 -24.08
C GLY A 238 -7.89 -5.64 -24.66
N SER A 239 -7.22 -6.78 -24.61
CA SER A 239 -7.74 -8.09 -24.97
C SER A 239 -8.69 -8.66 -23.89
N ASN A 240 -9.43 -9.73 -24.22
CA ASN A 240 -10.50 -10.27 -23.36
C ASN A 240 -10.22 -11.71 -22.87
N ASN A 241 -8.96 -12.12 -22.91
CA ASN A 241 -8.51 -13.50 -22.68
C ASN A 241 -7.33 -13.58 -21.70
N ASN A 242 -7.15 -12.56 -20.87
CA ASN A 242 -6.09 -12.48 -19.87
C ASN A 242 -6.47 -13.24 -18.59
N THR A 243 -5.49 -13.91 -17.98
CA THR A 243 -5.70 -14.63 -16.72
C THR A 243 -5.80 -13.63 -15.57
N GLY A 244 -6.84 -13.76 -14.74
CA GLY A 244 -7.03 -12.89 -13.58
C GLY A 244 -7.69 -11.53 -13.90
N GLU A 245 -8.13 -11.30 -15.13
CA GLU A 245 -8.87 -10.10 -15.53
C GLU A 245 -10.37 -10.38 -15.74
N VAL A 246 -11.22 -9.41 -15.40
CA VAL A 246 -12.66 -9.42 -15.67
C VAL A 246 -13.09 -8.10 -16.31
N MET A 247 -14.31 -8.05 -16.85
CA MET A 247 -14.81 -6.84 -17.51
C MET A 247 -14.74 -5.61 -16.59
N SER A 248 -14.06 -4.57 -17.10
CA SER A 248 -13.95 -3.24 -16.54
C SER A 248 -15.21 -2.40 -16.81
N PRO A 249 -15.60 -1.50 -15.89
CA PRO A 249 -16.67 -0.54 -16.11
C PRO A 249 -16.20 0.63 -16.98
N LEU A 250 -14.91 0.97 -17.03
CA LEU A 250 -14.37 2.11 -17.76
C LEU A 250 -13.25 1.69 -18.74
N PRO A 251 -13.54 0.84 -19.75
CA PRO A 251 -12.51 0.28 -20.62
C PRO A 251 -12.02 1.22 -21.74
N LEU A 252 -12.51 2.46 -21.85
CA LEU A 252 -12.15 3.35 -22.96
C LEU A 252 -10.72 3.87 -22.80
N GLY A 253 -9.81 3.40 -23.66
CA GLY A 253 -8.46 3.96 -23.80
C GLY A 253 -8.26 4.79 -25.08
N SER A 254 -7.26 5.67 -25.08
CA SER A 254 -6.79 6.39 -26.28
C SER A 254 -5.33 6.83 -26.16
N GLY A 255 -4.48 6.44 -27.12
CA GLY A 255 -3.05 6.72 -27.03
C GLY A 255 -2.44 5.99 -25.84
N SER A 256 -1.72 6.71 -24.97
CA SER A 256 -1.16 6.17 -23.72
C SER A 256 -2.14 6.22 -22.53
N ASP A 257 -3.28 6.89 -22.70
CA ASP A 257 -4.35 6.93 -21.68
C ASP A 257 -5.13 5.61 -21.75
N THR A 258 -4.57 4.56 -21.16
CA THR A 258 -5.16 3.22 -21.11
C THR A 258 -6.45 3.22 -20.27
N GLY A 259 -7.46 2.46 -20.71
CA GLY A 259 -8.71 2.31 -19.95
C GLY A 259 -8.52 1.55 -18.63
N GLU A 260 -9.47 1.68 -17.71
CA GLU A 260 -9.46 0.97 -16.42
C GLU A 260 -9.42 -0.54 -16.65
N MET A 261 -8.59 -1.24 -15.88
CA MET A 261 -8.55 -2.69 -15.77
C MET A 261 -9.19 -3.14 -14.47
N ARG A 262 -9.90 -4.28 -14.48
CA ARG A 262 -10.46 -4.88 -13.27
C ARG A 262 -9.88 -6.27 -13.03
N LEU A 263 -9.20 -6.43 -11.90
CA LEU A 263 -8.72 -7.72 -11.45
C LEU A 263 -9.89 -8.60 -10.96
N GLN A 264 -9.80 -9.91 -11.24
CA GLN A 264 -10.76 -10.91 -10.76
C GLN A 264 -10.80 -10.92 -9.23
N SER A 265 -9.64 -10.95 -8.57
CA SER A 265 -9.51 -10.92 -7.11
C SER A 265 -10.30 -9.79 -6.46
N ASP A 266 -10.18 -8.58 -7.00
CA ASP A 266 -10.85 -7.38 -6.49
C ASP A 266 -12.36 -7.47 -6.72
N PHE A 267 -12.76 -7.87 -7.93
CA PHE A 267 -14.15 -8.13 -8.26
C PHE A 267 -14.81 -9.13 -7.30
N ALA A 268 -14.11 -10.22 -6.97
CA ALA A 268 -14.60 -11.25 -6.07
C ALA A 268 -14.60 -10.81 -4.60
N LEU A 269 -13.54 -10.14 -4.12
CA LEU A 269 -13.48 -9.59 -2.76
C LEU A 269 -14.59 -8.55 -2.52
N ALA A 270 -14.93 -7.75 -3.52
CA ALA A 270 -16.04 -6.79 -3.44
C ALA A 270 -17.41 -7.46 -3.30
N ARG A 271 -17.53 -8.75 -3.64
CA ARG A 271 -18.80 -9.49 -3.74
C ARG A 271 -18.91 -10.72 -2.84
N ASP A 272 -17.83 -11.17 -2.22
CA ASP A 272 -17.84 -12.31 -1.28
C ASP A 272 -18.45 -11.90 0.07
N GLU A 273 -19.28 -12.77 0.67
CA GLU A 273 -19.98 -12.47 1.93
C GLU A 273 -19.03 -12.13 3.10
N ARG A 274 -17.79 -12.61 3.06
CA ARG A 274 -16.77 -12.36 4.10
C ARG A 274 -16.14 -10.97 4.02
N THR A 275 -16.21 -10.31 2.86
CA THR A 275 -15.46 -9.08 2.58
C THR A 275 -16.31 -7.95 1.98
N ALA A 276 -17.44 -8.24 1.36
CA ALA A 276 -18.25 -7.26 0.63
C ALA A 276 -18.71 -6.07 1.49
N CYS A 277 -19.04 -6.29 2.78
CA CYS A 277 -19.36 -5.17 3.67
C CYS A 277 -18.14 -4.34 4.06
N PHE A 278 -16.96 -4.92 4.18
CA PHE A 278 -15.72 -4.16 4.39
C PHE A 278 -15.37 -3.36 3.14
N TRP A 279 -15.51 -3.96 1.96
CA TRP A 279 -15.31 -3.27 0.68
C TRP A 279 -16.24 -2.07 0.54
N GLN A 280 -17.56 -2.27 0.71
CA GLN A 280 -18.53 -1.18 0.60
C GLN A 280 -18.34 -0.11 1.70
N SER A 281 -17.78 -0.47 2.86
CA SER A 281 -17.58 0.48 3.97
C SER A 281 -16.54 1.56 3.71
N PHE A 282 -15.67 1.39 2.70
CA PHE A 282 -14.71 2.42 2.30
C PHE A 282 -15.25 3.38 1.25
N VAL A 283 -16.34 3.05 0.56
CA VAL A 283 -16.92 3.94 -0.46
C VAL A 283 -17.33 5.27 0.17
N ASN A 284 -16.70 6.36 -0.26
CA ASN A 284 -16.93 7.73 0.23
C ASN A 284 -16.51 7.98 1.70
N GLU A 285 -15.66 7.12 2.28
CA GLU A 285 -15.20 7.21 3.67
C GLU A 285 -13.67 7.38 3.72
N GLN A 286 -13.17 8.49 3.16
CA GLN A 286 -11.74 8.78 2.98
C GLN A 286 -10.90 8.59 4.25
N GLU A 287 -11.29 9.24 5.35
CA GLU A 287 -10.52 9.19 6.59
C GLU A 287 -10.49 7.77 7.19
N PHE A 288 -11.61 7.06 7.09
CA PHE A 288 -11.71 5.68 7.55
C PHE A 288 -10.85 4.73 6.72
N MET A 289 -10.88 4.87 5.39
CA MET A 289 -10.02 4.10 4.49
C MET A 289 -8.53 4.35 4.77
N ALA A 290 -8.10 5.61 4.79
CA ALA A 290 -6.70 5.98 5.04
C ALA A 290 -6.22 5.50 6.42
N ALA A 291 -7.04 5.64 7.47
CA ALA A 291 -6.70 5.14 8.80
C ALA A 291 -6.60 3.61 8.86
N SER A 292 -7.48 2.90 8.15
CA SER A 292 -7.50 1.44 8.10
C SER A 292 -6.32 0.88 7.31
N PHE A 293 -6.01 1.48 6.16
CA PHE A 293 -4.80 1.17 5.38
C PHE A 293 -3.53 1.39 6.21
N LYS A 294 -3.42 2.53 6.92
CA LYS A 294 -2.29 2.80 7.83
C LYS A 294 -2.12 1.71 8.89
N ALA A 295 -3.21 1.29 9.53
CA ALA A 295 -3.16 0.27 10.57
C ALA A 295 -2.73 -1.10 10.01
N ALA A 296 -3.24 -1.49 8.83
CA ALA A 296 -2.86 -2.73 8.19
C ALA A 296 -1.40 -2.70 7.68
N MET A 297 -0.94 -1.57 7.12
CA MET A 297 0.45 -1.35 6.73
C MET A 297 1.41 -1.41 7.91
N ALA A 298 1.04 -0.89 9.09
CA ALA A 298 1.85 -0.98 10.30
C ALA A 298 2.09 -2.44 10.77
N LYS A 299 1.21 -3.37 10.36
CA LYS A 299 1.37 -4.81 10.58
C LYS A 299 2.15 -5.47 9.44
N LEU A 300 1.82 -5.16 8.18
CA LEU A 300 2.51 -5.67 6.99
C LEU A 300 4.00 -5.35 7.01
N ALA A 301 4.35 -4.09 7.28
CA ALA A 301 5.72 -3.62 7.21
C ALA A 301 6.68 -4.30 8.20
N ILE A 302 6.17 -4.97 9.24
CA ILE A 302 6.99 -5.63 10.26
C ILE A 302 6.84 -7.15 10.25
N LEU A 303 6.24 -7.74 9.21
CA LEU A 303 6.22 -9.20 9.07
C LEU A 303 7.65 -9.75 9.10
N GLY A 304 7.86 -10.81 9.87
CA GLY A 304 9.19 -11.37 10.16
C GLY A 304 9.89 -10.78 11.37
N HIS A 305 9.39 -9.66 11.94
CA HIS A 305 10.08 -8.92 12.99
C HIS A 305 9.24 -8.75 14.25
N SER A 306 9.92 -8.62 15.39
CA SER A 306 9.28 -8.17 16.63
C SER A 306 9.24 -6.65 16.67
N ARG A 307 8.06 -6.06 16.81
CA ARG A 307 7.92 -4.61 16.96
C ARG A 307 8.82 -4.01 18.05
N SER A 308 9.00 -4.73 19.16
CA SER A 308 9.82 -4.25 20.29
C SER A 308 11.32 -4.25 20.00
N SER A 309 11.79 -4.88 18.92
CA SER A 309 13.19 -4.82 18.49
C SER A 309 13.44 -3.76 17.42
N LEU A 310 12.40 -3.02 17.00
CA LEU A 310 12.51 -1.96 16.01
C LEU A 310 12.36 -0.58 16.68
N ILE A 311 12.96 0.44 16.05
CA ILE A 311 12.95 1.83 16.50
C ILE A 311 11.89 2.59 15.72
N ASP A 312 11.04 3.36 16.41
CA ASP A 312 10.06 4.22 15.73
C ASP A 312 10.76 5.45 15.12
N CYS A 313 10.82 5.47 13.80
CA CYS A 313 11.33 6.55 12.96
C CYS A 313 10.22 7.17 12.10
N SER A 314 8.95 7.11 12.54
CA SER A 314 7.82 7.66 11.78
C SER A 314 7.89 9.17 11.58
N ASP A 315 8.69 9.88 12.36
CA ASP A 315 8.88 11.33 12.29
C ASP A 315 9.72 11.79 11.11
N VAL A 316 10.47 10.90 10.46
CA VAL A 316 11.25 11.20 9.23
C VAL A 316 10.52 10.84 7.93
N VAL A 317 9.40 10.12 8.00
CA VAL A 317 8.52 9.89 6.83
C VAL A 317 7.97 11.24 6.37
N PRO A 318 8.02 11.64 5.09
CA PRO A 318 7.48 12.94 4.67
C PRO A 318 6.01 13.12 5.05
N VAL A 319 5.60 14.37 5.27
CA VAL A 319 4.18 14.69 5.50
C VAL A 319 3.43 14.46 4.18
N PRO A 320 2.39 13.62 4.14
CA PRO A 320 1.69 13.30 2.91
C PRO A 320 0.95 14.51 2.35
N LYS A 321 0.77 14.52 1.02
CA LYS A 321 -0.08 15.52 0.37
C LYS A 321 -1.52 15.40 0.91
N PRO A 322 -2.19 16.53 1.23
CA PRO A 322 -3.55 16.49 1.77
C PRO A 322 -4.53 15.91 0.75
N ALA A 323 -5.62 15.31 1.23
CA ALA A 323 -6.70 14.82 0.38
C ALA A 323 -7.29 15.96 -0.46
N VAL A 324 -7.82 15.62 -1.65
CA VAL A 324 -8.52 16.56 -2.54
C VAL A 324 -9.82 17.09 -1.90
N ASN A 325 -10.34 16.41 -0.86
CA ASN A 325 -11.60 16.73 -0.17
C ASN A 325 -12.83 16.76 -1.11
N LYS A 326 -12.82 15.91 -2.15
CA LYS A 326 -13.97 15.62 -3.01
C LYS A 326 -14.63 14.32 -2.54
N PRO A 327 -15.97 14.27 -2.35
CA PRO A 327 -16.69 13.00 -2.18
C PRO A 327 -16.46 12.07 -3.37
N ALA A 328 -16.57 10.76 -3.16
CA ALA A 328 -16.54 9.79 -4.25
C ALA A 328 -17.67 10.08 -5.25
N THR A 329 -17.38 9.95 -6.55
CA THR A 329 -18.34 10.23 -7.63
C THR A 329 -18.40 9.07 -8.59
N PHE A 330 -19.60 8.78 -9.10
CA PHE A 330 -19.70 7.89 -10.26
C PHE A 330 -19.03 8.60 -11.45
N PRO A 331 -18.07 7.96 -12.13
CA PRO A 331 -17.46 8.54 -13.32
C PRO A 331 -18.50 8.83 -14.41
N ALA A 332 -18.16 9.72 -15.34
CA ALA A 332 -19.04 10.05 -16.47
C ALA A 332 -19.53 8.78 -17.17
N THR A 333 -20.81 8.77 -17.61
CA THR A 333 -21.57 7.60 -18.10
C THR A 333 -22.09 6.59 -17.07
N LYS A 334 -21.64 6.66 -15.81
CA LYS A 334 -22.05 5.75 -14.74
C LYS A 334 -22.98 6.42 -13.74
N GLY A 335 -23.73 5.61 -13.00
CA GLY A 335 -24.55 6.07 -11.89
C GLY A 335 -25.06 4.93 -11.02
N PRO A 336 -25.97 5.22 -10.09
CA PRO A 336 -26.50 4.23 -9.14
C PRO A 336 -27.14 2.99 -9.80
N LYS A 337 -27.65 3.13 -11.03
CA LYS A 337 -28.24 2.03 -11.82
C LYS A 337 -27.21 1.00 -12.30
N ASP A 338 -25.93 1.38 -12.31
CA ASP A 338 -24.82 0.57 -12.82
C ASP A 338 -24.10 -0.19 -11.70
N LEU A 339 -24.48 0.02 -10.43
CA LEU A 339 -24.03 -0.82 -9.32
C LEU A 339 -24.52 -2.26 -9.55
N ASP A 340 -23.58 -3.20 -9.56
CA ASP A 340 -23.83 -4.61 -9.81
C ASP A 340 -23.65 -5.43 -8.54
N THR A 341 -24.69 -6.23 -8.23
CA THR A 341 -24.67 -7.26 -7.18
C THR A 341 -24.01 -6.81 -5.87
N LEU A 342 -24.66 -5.88 -5.16
CA LEU A 342 -24.24 -5.49 -3.82
C LEU A 342 -24.54 -6.62 -2.81
N THR A 343 -23.50 -7.39 -2.46
CA THR A 343 -23.61 -8.48 -1.49
C THR A 343 -23.81 -7.97 -0.07
N CYS A 344 -23.24 -6.81 0.30
CA CYS A 344 -23.42 -6.27 1.64
C CYS A 344 -24.89 -5.93 1.93
N LYS A 345 -25.50 -6.63 2.89
CA LYS A 345 -26.88 -6.36 3.35
C LYS A 345 -26.95 -5.57 4.65
N ALA A 346 -25.83 -5.44 5.36
CA ALA A 346 -25.78 -4.77 6.67
C ALA A 346 -25.61 -3.24 6.56
N LEU A 347 -25.03 -2.76 5.46
CA LEU A 347 -24.73 -1.34 5.24
C LEU A 347 -25.52 -0.81 4.04
N LYS A 348 -26.11 0.37 4.19
CA LYS A 348 -26.73 1.09 3.07
C LYS A 348 -25.64 1.69 2.19
N PHE A 349 -25.71 1.48 0.88
CA PHE A 349 -24.81 2.15 -0.07
C PHE A 349 -25.00 3.68 -0.02
N PRO A 350 -23.94 4.48 0.02
CA PRO A 350 -24.04 5.94 0.13
C PRO A 350 -24.70 6.57 -1.09
N THR A 351 -25.32 7.74 -0.92
CA THR A 351 -25.84 8.52 -2.06
C THR A 351 -24.72 9.39 -2.61
N LEU A 352 -24.29 9.09 -3.83
CA LEU A 352 -23.20 9.80 -4.52
C LEU A 352 -23.73 10.54 -5.75
N THR A 353 -22.99 11.56 -6.19
CA THR A 353 -23.24 12.25 -7.47
C THR A 353 -22.54 11.53 -8.62
N SER A 354 -22.99 11.79 -9.85
CA SER A 354 -22.26 11.41 -11.06
C SER A 354 -21.52 12.61 -11.65
N ASP A 355 -20.30 12.41 -12.12
CA ASP A 355 -19.58 13.42 -12.88
C ASP A 355 -20.32 13.73 -14.20
N PRO A 356 -20.35 14.99 -14.65
CA PRO A 356 -21.09 15.37 -15.84
C PRO A 356 -20.39 14.84 -17.10
N GLY A 357 -21.14 14.16 -17.98
CA GLY A 357 -20.62 13.72 -19.27
C GLY A 357 -21.49 12.63 -19.90
N ALA A 358 -21.69 12.72 -21.22
CA ALA A 358 -22.43 11.70 -21.98
C ALA A 358 -21.52 10.59 -22.53
N THR A 359 -20.20 10.79 -22.47
CA THR A 359 -19.15 9.86 -22.89
C THR A 359 -18.21 9.60 -21.74
N GLU A 360 -17.58 8.44 -21.74
CA GLU A 360 -16.57 8.07 -20.76
C GLU A 360 -15.38 9.04 -20.88
N THR A 361 -14.81 9.42 -19.75
CA THR A 361 -13.65 10.32 -19.71
C THR A 361 -12.40 9.45 -19.73
N LEU A 362 -11.40 9.81 -20.55
CA LEU A 362 -10.10 9.12 -20.55
C LEU A 362 -9.43 9.29 -19.18
N ILE A 363 -8.79 8.22 -18.71
CA ILE A 363 -7.99 8.23 -17.48
C ILE A 363 -6.57 8.64 -17.87
N PRO A 364 -6.05 9.78 -17.39
CA PRO A 364 -4.76 10.28 -17.87
C PRO A 364 -3.60 9.33 -17.56
N HIS A 365 -2.68 9.17 -18.50
CA HIS A 365 -1.44 8.42 -18.30
C HIS A 365 -0.49 9.07 -17.29
N CYS A 366 -0.57 10.40 -17.15
CA CYS A 366 0.30 11.20 -16.28
C CYS A 366 -0.48 12.00 -15.25
N SER A 367 0.10 12.18 -14.06
CA SER A 367 -0.45 12.96 -12.95
C SER A 367 -0.79 14.43 -13.31
N ASN A 368 -0.12 14.99 -14.31
CA ASN A 368 -0.35 16.34 -14.82
C ASN A 368 -1.42 16.42 -15.92
N GLY A 369 -2.07 15.30 -16.28
CA GLY A 369 -3.07 15.21 -17.34
C GLY A 369 -2.51 15.04 -18.77
N GLY A 370 -1.20 14.89 -18.91
CA GLY A 370 -0.54 14.61 -20.20
C GLY A 370 -0.51 13.12 -20.54
N MET A 371 -0.10 12.81 -21.78
CA MET A 371 0.08 11.44 -22.29
C MET A 371 1.55 10.96 -22.27
N SER A 372 2.48 11.77 -21.76
CA SER A 372 3.91 11.42 -21.73
C SER A 372 4.59 12.02 -20.49
N CYS A 373 5.13 11.12 -19.67
CA CYS A 373 5.82 11.40 -18.42
C CYS A 373 6.78 10.23 -18.15
N PRO A 374 7.87 10.09 -18.93
CA PRO A 374 8.81 8.99 -18.72
C PRO A 374 9.36 9.05 -17.28
N GLY A 375 9.23 7.95 -16.55
CA GLY A 375 9.81 7.77 -15.22
C GLY A 375 11.33 7.57 -15.27
N VAL A 376 11.93 7.41 -14.10
CA VAL A 376 13.35 7.07 -13.97
C VAL A 376 13.46 5.56 -13.82
N GLN A 377 14.14 4.93 -14.78
CA GLN A 377 14.40 3.51 -14.76
C GLN A 377 15.91 3.23 -14.77
N PHE A 378 16.40 2.59 -13.73
CA PHE A 378 17.76 2.09 -13.66
C PHE A 378 17.82 0.67 -14.23
N ASP A 379 18.83 0.38 -15.06
CA ASP A 379 19.18 -1.00 -15.38
C ASP A 379 19.67 -1.70 -14.11
N GLY A 380 19.38 -3.00 -13.97
CA GLY A 380 19.85 -3.75 -12.83
C GLY A 380 19.80 -5.28 -13.00
N PRO A 381 20.17 -6.02 -11.95
CA PRO A 381 20.33 -7.46 -11.97
C PRO A 381 19.03 -8.27 -11.84
N ALA A 382 17.89 -7.66 -11.54
CA ALA A 382 16.63 -8.39 -11.38
C ALA A 382 16.09 -8.95 -12.71
#